data_AF-A0A7C6QZX1-F1
#
_entry.id   AF-A0A7C6QZX1-F1
#
_cell.length_a   1.000
_cell.length_b   1.000
_cell.length_c   1.000
_cell.angle_alpha   90.00
_cell.angle_beta   90.00
_cell.angle_gamma   90.00
#
_symmetry.space_group_name_H-M   'P 1'
#
loop_
_entity.id
_entity.type
_entity.pdbx_description
1 polymer ?
#
loop_
_entity_poly.entity_id
_entity_poly.type
_entity_poly.pdbx_seq_one_letter_code
_entity_poly.pdbx_strand_id
1 'polypeptide(L)'
;MQILLKSDGEKCEVTGVLCAPVGLGKCHATGQRVRRSLLTTDEITGLTVQEKLLYPCERTGKKTVAANLARSQVSGALVLRDLLFPCEVSGAPALPDELQRCAVTGKRVLPWLLEKCEATNQKVLAELLDRCEVTGKRVPVPDLLYTS
;
A
#
# COMPACT_ATOMS: atom_id res chain seq x y z
N MET A 1 4.05 50.58 29.13
CA MET A 1 4.18 50.00 27.77
C MET A 1 4.04 48.48 27.89
N GLN A 2 2.83 48.02 28.19
CA GLN A 2 2.53 46.64 28.57
C GLN A 2 1.13 46.35 28.05
N ILE A 3 0.91 45.15 27.49
CA ILE A 3 -0.37 44.65 26.94
C ILE A 3 -0.58 45.02 25.45
N LEU A 4 0.01 44.23 24.53
CA LEU A 4 -0.48 44.12 23.13
C LEU A 4 -0.11 42.78 22.46
N LEU A 5 0.72 41.92 23.08
CA LEU A 5 1.09 40.61 22.51
C LEU A 5 0.17 39.45 22.91
N LYS A 6 -0.79 39.64 23.82
CA LYS A 6 -1.66 38.55 24.33
C LYS A 6 -2.98 38.39 23.57
N SER A 7 -3.44 39.38 22.82
CA SER A 7 -4.79 39.36 22.24
C SER A 7 -4.91 38.55 20.94
N ASP A 8 -3.82 38.40 20.19
CA ASP A 8 -3.90 37.85 18.83
C ASP A 8 -3.19 36.49 18.68
N GLY A 9 -2.74 35.91 19.80
CA GLY A 9 -2.09 34.60 19.82
C GLY A 9 -3.09 33.48 19.59
N GLU A 10 -2.74 32.53 18.74
CA GLU A 10 -3.53 31.33 18.47
C GLU A 10 -2.83 30.09 19.00
N LYS A 11 -3.60 29.15 19.55
CA LYS A 11 -3.04 27.90 20.08
C LYS A 11 -2.74 26.94 18.95
N CYS A 12 -1.55 26.34 18.98
CA CYS A 12 -1.25 25.18 18.17
C CYS A 12 -2.12 24.00 18.62
N GLU A 13 -2.87 23.39 17.71
CA GLU A 13 -3.79 22.29 18.04
C GLU A 13 -3.05 21.01 18.47
N VAL A 14 -1.78 20.87 18.08
CA VAL A 14 -0.97 19.68 18.39
C VAL A 14 -0.20 19.83 19.70
N THR A 15 0.37 21.00 19.95
CA THR A 15 1.25 21.23 21.11
C THR A 15 0.58 22.03 22.23
N GLY A 16 -0.59 22.62 21.99
CA GLY A 16 -1.29 23.51 22.94
C GLY A 16 -0.64 24.88 23.17
N VAL A 17 0.62 25.05 22.78
CA VAL A 17 1.40 26.29 22.91
C VAL A 17 0.79 27.44 22.11
N LEU A 18 0.69 28.62 22.75
CA LEU A 18 0.26 29.86 22.12
C LEU A 18 1.33 30.37 21.15
N CYS A 19 0.94 30.64 19.92
CA CYS A 19 1.82 31.07 18.84
C CYS A 19 1.25 32.33 18.17
N ALA A 20 2.12 33.15 17.59
CA ALA A 20 1.65 34.19 16.67
C ALA A 20 0.94 33.53 15.48
N PRO A 21 -0.13 34.13 14.91
CA PRO A 21 -0.88 33.56 13.80
C PRO A 21 -0.01 33.20 12.59
N VAL A 22 0.99 34.05 12.28
CA VAL A 22 1.98 33.83 11.22
C VAL A 22 2.88 32.62 11.45
N GLY A 23 3.08 32.23 12.72
CA GLY A 23 3.86 31.05 13.12
C GLY A 23 3.09 29.75 13.00
N LEU A 24 1.79 29.80 12.70
CA LEU A 24 0.95 28.65 12.42
C LEU A 24 0.78 28.45 10.91
N GLY A 25 0.60 27.20 10.51
CA GLY A 25 0.19 26.78 9.18
C GLY A 25 -0.89 25.71 9.29
N LYS A 26 -1.58 25.46 8.19
CA LYS A 26 -2.59 24.41 8.12
C LYS A 26 -1.94 23.09 7.69
N CYS A 27 -2.15 22.03 8.45
CA CYS A 27 -1.85 20.68 8.01
C CYS A 27 -2.92 20.24 7.00
N HIS A 28 -2.54 19.92 5.77
CA HIS A 28 -3.51 19.53 4.75
C HIS A 28 -4.18 18.18 5.06
N ALA A 29 -3.43 17.25 5.66
CA ALA A 29 -3.93 15.91 5.98
C ALA A 29 -4.94 15.88 7.13
N THR A 30 -4.83 16.79 8.11
CA THR A 30 -5.70 16.80 9.30
C THR A 30 -6.60 18.02 9.41
N GLY A 31 -6.35 19.07 8.60
CA GLY A 31 -7.04 20.36 8.68
C GLY A 31 -6.59 21.27 9.82
N GLN A 32 -5.80 20.75 10.77
CA GLN A 32 -5.42 21.44 12.01
C GLN A 32 -4.46 22.62 11.77
N ARG A 33 -4.56 23.67 12.58
CA ARG A 33 -3.57 24.73 12.68
C ARG A 33 -2.44 24.31 13.62
N VAL A 34 -1.27 24.16 13.04
CA VAL A 34 -0.08 23.64 13.71
C VAL A 34 1.08 24.61 13.51
N ARG A 35 2.02 24.63 14.46
CA ARG A 35 3.27 25.38 14.31
C ARG A 35 3.94 25.01 12.99
N ARG A 36 4.36 26.02 12.22
CA ARG A 36 5.07 25.82 10.95
C ARG A 36 6.34 24.98 11.10
N SER A 37 7.00 25.05 12.26
CA SER A 37 8.17 24.22 12.58
C SER A 37 7.89 22.71 12.67
N LEU A 38 6.63 22.30 12.76
CA LEU A 38 6.21 20.89 12.75
C LEU A 38 5.63 20.46 11.40
N LEU A 39 5.56 21.40 10.46
CA LEU A 39 5.03 21.17 9.14
C LEU A 39 6.18 21.00 8.16
N THR A 40 6.03 20.05 7.27
CA THR A 40 6.95 19.81 6.16
C THR A 40 6.14 19.47 4.92
N THR A 41 6.81 19.36 3.78
CA THR A 41 6.19 19.04 2.50
C THR A 41 6.15 17.53 2.32
N ASP A 42 4.98 17.00 1.99
CA ASP A 42 4.81 15.61 1.55
C ASP A 42 5.45 15.42 0.16
N GLU A 43 6.37 14.47 0.02
CA GLU A 43 7.17 14.30 -1.21
C GLU A 43 6.38 13.73 -2.40
N ILE A 44 5.15 13.25 -2.15
CA ILE A 44 4.29 12.64 -3.17
C ILE A 44 3.20 13.62 -3.59
N THR A 45 2.53 14.25 -2.63
CA THR A 45 1.42 15.17 -2.91
C THR A 45 1.85 16.62 -3.07
N GLY A 46 3.04 16.99 -2.59
CA GLY A 46 3.53 18.37 -2.54
C GLY A 46 2.81 19.23 -1.49
N LEU A 47 1.90 18.65 -0.70
CA LEU A 47 1.11 19.38 0.29
C LEU A 47 1.86 19.53 1.60
N THR A 48 1.59 20.63 2.32
CA THR A 48 2.12 20.85 3.65
C THR A 48 1.37 20.02 4.68
N VAL A 49 2.08 19.13 5.38
CA VAL A 49 1.53 18.21 6.38
C VAL A 49 2.42 18.17 7.61
N GLN A 50 1.92 17.60 8.71
CA GLN A 50 2.74 17.41 9.90
C GLN A 50 3.80 16.34 9.66
N GLU A 51 5.05 16.62 10.05
CA GLU A 51 6.18 15.70 9.86
C GLU A 51 5.92 14.31 10.48
N LYS A 52 5.29 14.27 11.66
CA LYS A 52 4.97 13.01 12.36
C LYS A 52 3.98 12.09 11.62
N LEU A 53 3.26 12.61 10.63
CA LEU A 53 2.27 11.85 9.85
C LEU A 53 2.89 11.22 8.60
N LEU A 54 4.15 11.54 8.31
CA LEU A 54 4.86 11.05 7.16
C LEU A 54 5.58 9.75 7.48
N TYR A 55 5.36 8.76 6.62
CA TYR A 55 6.01 7.45 6.68
C TYR A 55 6.81 7.22 5.39
N PRO A 56 7.99 6.61 5.48
CA PRO A 56 8.77 6.29 4.29
C PRO A 56 8.13 5.13 3.52
N CYS A 57 8.10 5.25 2.19
CA CYS A 57 7.85 4.11 1.31
C CYS A 57 9.10 3.24 1.25
N GLU A 58 8.98 1.96 1.58
CA GLU A 58 10.11 1.03 1.63
C GLU A 58 10.78 0.79 0.26
N ARG A 59 10.08 1.04 -0.85
CA ARG A 59 10.62 0.87 -2.21
C ARG A 59 11.28 2.12 -2.79
N THR A 60 10.88 3.31 -2.34
CA THR A 60 11.34 4.57 -2.97
C THR A 60 12.06 5.50 -1.99
N GLY A 61 11.96 5.25 -0.68
CA GLY A 61 12.49 6.12 0.38
C GLY A 61 11.68 7.40 0.62
N LYS A 62 10.84 7.80 -0.35
CA LYS A 62 10.01 9.01 -0.26
C LYS A 62 9.03 8.92 0.91
N LYS A 63 8.90 10.00 1.66
CA LYS A 63 7.99 10.12 2.79
C LYS A 63 6.66 10.72 2.36
N THR A 64 5.58 10.07 2.74
CA THR A 64 4.22 10.54 2.46
C THR A 64 3.26 10.14 3.57
N VAL A 65 2.07 10.75 3.59
CA VAL A 65 1.02 10.39 4.54
C VAL A 65 0.56 8.93 4.37
N ALA A 66 0.12 8.32 5.46
CA ALA A 66 -0.35 6.92 5.48
C ALA A 66 -1.46 6.62 4.46
N ALA A 67 -2.27 7.63 4.09
CA ALA A 67 -3.32 7.49 3.08
C ALA A 67 -2.77 7.07 1.70
N ASN A 68 -1.54 7.47 1.35
CA ASN A 68 -0.91 7.15 0.07
C ASN A 68 -0.14 5.82 0.09
N LEU A 69 -0.07 5.17 1.25
CA LEU A 69 0.66 3.93 1.45
C LEU A 69 -0.30 2.76 1.65
N ALA A 70 0.16 1.57 1.27
CA ALA A 70 -0.49 0.31 1.57
C ALA A 70 0.56 -0.78 1.74
N ARG A 71 0.18 -1.86 2.42
CA ARG A 71 1.06 -3.02 2.61
C ARG A 71 0.89 -4.00 1.48
N SER A 72 2.00 -4.53 0.97
CA SER A 72 1.95 -5.77 0.19
C SER A 72 1.44 -6.90 1.08
N GLN A 73 0.53 -7.72 0.55
CA GLN A 73 0.07 -8.93 1.22
C GLN A 73 1.11 -10.05 1.22
N VAL A 74 2.12 -9.98 0.34
CA VAL A 74 3.16 -11.03 0.25
C VAL A 74 4.31 -10.75 1.23
N SER A 75 4.95 -9.58 1.14
CA SER A 75 6.08 -9.23 2.01
C SER A 75 5.70 -8.45 3.27
N GLY A 76 4.51 -7.85 3.32
CA GLY A 76 4.15 -6.89 4.35
C GLY A 76 4.75 -5.49 4.17
N ALA A 77 5.58 -5.28 3.14
CA ALA A 77 6.28 -4.01 2.88
C ALA A 77 5.30 -2.85 2.71
N LEU A 78 5.54 -1.75 3.43
CA LEU A 78 4.76 -0.52 3.33
C LEU A 78 5.26 0.33 2.15
N VAL A 79 4.46 0.39 1.09
CA VAL A 79 4.84 1.03 -0.18
C VAL A 79 3.74 1.96 -0.68
N LEU A 80 4.05 2.79 -1.67
CA LEU A 80 3.04 3.60 -2.35
C LEU A 80 1.97 2.71 -2.98
N ARG A 81 0.71 3.11 -2.86
CA ARG A 81 -0.43 2.39 -3.43
C ARG A 81 -0.28 2.14 -4.93
N ASP A 82 0.24 3.12 -5.66
CA ASP A 82 0.43 3.03 -7.12
C ASP A 82 1.52 2.04 -7.55
N LEU A 83 2.34 1.55 -6.60
CA LEU A 83 3.32 0.49 -6.86
C LEU A 83 2.74 -0.91 -6.66
N LEU A 84 1.53 -1.04 -6.09
CA LEU A 84 0.90 -2.32 -5.82
C LEU A 84 -0.02 -2.72 -6.97
N PHE A 85 -0.01 -4.01 -7.29
CA PHE A 85 -0.89 -4.62 -8.26
C PHE A 85 -1.87 -5.55 -7.54
N PRO A 86 -3.15 -5.51 -7.91
CA PRO A 86 -4.12 -6.43 -7.34
C PRO A 86 -3.87 -7.84 -7.88
N CYS A 87 -3.95 -8.84 -7.01
CA CYS A 87 -4.09 -10.23 -7.42
C CYS A 87 -5.37 -10.39 -8.25
N GLU A 88 -5.26 -10.98 -9.44
CA GLU A 88 -6.39 -11.12 -10.37
C GLU A 88 -7.45 -12.15 -9.93
N VAL A 89 -7.23 -12.83 -8.80
CA VAL A 89 -8.17 -13.79 -8.20
C VAL A 89 -8.75 -13.24 -6.90
N SER A 90 -7.91 -12.77 -5.97
CA SER A 90 -8.38 -12.31 -4.65
C SER A 90 -8.55 -10.80 -4.51
N GLY A 91 -8.04 -10.01 -5.46
CA GLY A 91 -7.96 -8.54 -5.36
C GLY A 91 -6.92 -8.02 -4.36
N ALA A 92 -6.25 -8.91 -3.61
CA ALA A 92 -5.25 -8.56 -2.62
C ALA A 92 -4.05 -7.83 -3.26
N PRO A 93 -3.61 -6.68 -2.72
CA PRO A 93 -2.51 -5.92 -3.29
C PRO A 93 -1.15 -6.57 -2.96
N ALA A 94 -0.29 -6.68 -3.95
CA ALA A 94 1.10 -7.12 -3.80
C ALA A 94 2.01 -6.37 -4.75
N LEU A 95 3.32 -6.41 -4.55
CA LEU A 95 4.24 -5.84 -5.52
C LEU A 95 4.24 -6.68 -6.81
N PRO A 96 4.49 -6.08 -7.99
CA PRO A 96 4.50 -6.80 -9.26
C PRO A 96 5.45 -8.00 -9.26
N ASP A 97 6.62 -7.84 -8.63
CA ASP A 97 7.65 -8.87 -8.52
C ASP A 97 7.32 -10.00 -7.53
N GLU A 98 6.28 -9.83 -6.72
CA GLU A 98 5.82 -10.83 -5.74
C GLU A 98 4.66 -11.68 -6.28
N LEU A 99 3.99 -11.22 -7.33
CA LEU A 99 2.94 -11.98 -8.01
C LEU A 99 3.55 -13.03 -8.94
N GLN A 100 2.87 -14.17 -9.04
CA GLN A 100 3.27 -15.27 -9.91
C GLN A 100 2.18 -15.52 -10.95
N ARG A 101 2.62 -15.97 -12.13
CA ARG A 101 1.71 -16.27 -13.23
C ARG A 101 1.18 -17.69 -13.14
N CYS A 102 -0.13 -17.87 -13.19
CA CYS A 102 -0.74 -19.17 -13.41
C CYS A 102 -0.46 -19.64 -14.85
N ALA A 103 0.09 -20.85 -15.01
CA ALA A 103 0.46 -21.37 -16.33
C ALA A 103 -0.75 -21.63 -17.24
N VAL A 104 -1.91 -21.98 -16.67
CA VAL A 104 -3.13 -22.26 -17.42
C VAL A 104 -3.86 -20.98 -17.81
N THR A 105 -4.24 -20.15 -16.84
CA THR A 105 -5.04 -18.94 -17.09
C THR A 105 -4.23 -17.72 -17.50
N GLY A 106 -2.91 -17.76 -17.31
CA GLY A 106 -2.03 -16.61 -17.52
C GLY A 106 -2.18 -15.49 -16.48
N LYS A 107 -3.07 -15.63 -15.49
CA LYS A 107 -3.36 -14.60 -14.48
C LYS A 107 -2.20 -14.37 -13.53
N ARG A 108 -2.00 -13.13 -13.07
CA ARG A 108 -1.05 -12.79 -11.99
C ARG A 108 -1.72 -12.90 -10.63
N VAL A 109 -1.21 -13.81 -9.81
CA VAL A 109 -1.83 -14.19 -8.55
C VAL A 109 -0.82 -14.34 -7.43
N LEU A 110 -1.31 -14.40 -6.21
CA LEU A 110 -0.48 -14.58 -5.03
C LEU A 110 0.17 -15.98 -5.04
N PRO A 111 1.41 -16.12 -4.58
CA PRO A 111 2.13 -17.39 -4.61
C PRO A 111 1.41 -18.56 -3.92
N TRP A 112 0.69 -18.30 -2.82
CA TRP A 112 -0.05 -19.32 -2.06
C TRP A 112 -1.38 -19.74 -2.69
N LEU A 113 -1.85 -19.04 -3.73
CA LEU A 113 -3.00 -19.49 -4.54
C LEU A 113 -2.58 -20.48 -5.63
N LEU A 114 -1.27 -20.61 -5.87
CA LEU A 114 -0.71 -21.51 -6.86
C LEU A 114 -0.23 -22.79 -6.20
N GLU A 115 -0.51 -23.89 -6.88
CA GLU A 115 0.01 -25.21 -6.59
C GLU A 115 0.73 -25.75 -7.81
N LYS A 116 1.60 -26.72 -7.56
CA LYS A 116 2.40 -27.34 -8.60
C LYS A 116 1.63 -28.50 -9.22
N CYS A 117 1.38 -28.42 -10.53
CA CYS A 117 0.88 -29.55 -11.29
C CYS A 117 1.96 -30.65 -11.34
N GLU A 118 1.63 -31.86 -10.90
CA GLU A 118 2.59 -32.97 -10.85
C GLU A 118 2.89 -33.58 -12.23
N ALA A 119 2.01 -33.36 -13.21
CA ALA A 119 2.22 -33.82 -14.58
C ALA A 119 3.12 -32.87 -15.39
N THR A 120 2.92 -31.56 -15.27
CA THR A 120 3.61 -30.55 -16.10
C THR A 120 4.71 -29.80 -15.35
N ASN A 121 4.81 -29.97 -14.03
CA ASN A 121 5.72 -29.26 -13.15
C ASN A 121 5.47 -27.72 -13.11
N GLN A 122 4.37 -27.25 -13.71
CA GLN A 122 3.99 -25.84 -13.78
C GLN A 122 3.16 -25.40 -12.58
N LYS A 123 3.20 -24.11 -12.26
CA LYS A 123 2.35 -23.51 -11.22
C LYS A 123 0.98 -23.15 -11.80
N VAL A 124 -0.06 -23.70 -11.19
CA VAL A 124 -1.45 -23.55 -11.61
C VAL A 124 -2.27 -23.16 -10.39
N LEU A 125 -3.36 -22.43 -10.58
CA LEU A 125 -4.27 -22.13 -9.47
C LEU A 125 -4.78 -23.44 -8.83
N ALA A 126 -4.75 -23.49 -7.50
CA ALA A 126 -5.15 -24.66 -6.72
C ALA A 126 -6.60 -25.10 -7.05
N GLU A 127 -7.49 -24.14 -7.25
CA GLU A 127 -8.90 -24.36 -7.62
C GLU A 127 -9.10 -25.01 -9.00
N LEU A 128 -8.08 -24.97 -9.85
CA LEU A 128 -8.12 -25.55 -11.21
C LEU A 128 -7.46 -26.92 -11.28
N LEU A 129 -6.84 -27.39 -10.19
CA LEU A 129 -6.18 -28.69 -10.11
C LEU A 129 -7.06 -29.71 -9.41
N ASP A 130 -7.38 -30.79 -10.13
CA ASP A 130 -8.11 -31.93 -9.58
C ASP A 130 -7.26 -33.21 -9.64
N ARG A 131 -7.63 -34.20 -8.83
CA ARG A 131 -6.92 -35.47 -8.76
C ARG A 131 -7.37 -36.36 -9.91
N CYS A 132 -6.42 -36.72 -10.78
CA CYS A 132 -6.67 -37.70 -11.83
C CYS A 132 -6.93 -39.08 -11.19
N GLU A 133 -8.09 -39.67 -11.43
CA GLU A 133 -8.46 -40.99 -10.88
C GLU A 133 -7.53 -42.11 -11.35
N VAL A 134 -6.99 -41.99 -12.56
CA VAL A 134 -6.12 -43.02 -13.18
C VAL A 134 -4.69 -42.94 -12.66
N THR A 135 -4.14 -41.72 -12.53
CA THR A 135 -2.71 -41.54 -12.18
C THR A 135 -2.48 -41.15 -10.73
N GLY A 136 -3.55 -40.76 -10.01
CA GLY A 136 -3.48 -40.22 -8.66
C GLY A 136 -2.88 -38.81 -8.56
N LYS A 137 -2.35 -38.26 -9.66
CA LYS A 137 -1.66 -36.97 -9.73
C LYS A 137 -2.64 -35.80 -9.78
N ARG A 138 -2.25 -34.65 -9.23
CA ARG A 138 -3.01 -33.40 -9.37
C ARG A 138 -2.69 -32.72 -10.71
N VAL A 139 -3.69 -32.62 -11.57
CA VAL A 139 -3.59 -32.11 -12.93
C VAL A 139 -4.72 -31.09 -13.19
N PRO A 140 -4.57 -30.17 -14.15
CA PRO A 140 -5.64 -29.25 -14.51
C PRO A 140 -6.91 -30.01 -14.89
N VAL A 141 -8.07 -29.50 -14.49
CA VAL A 141 -9.35 -30.10 -14.89
C VAL A 141 -9.46 -30.17 -16.42
N PRO A 142 -10.04 -31.24 -16.99
CA PRO A 142 -10.01 -31.52 -18.44
C PRO A 142 -10.53 -30.36 -19.30
N ASP A 143 -11.53 -29.63 -18.82
CA ASP A 143 -12.15 -28.50 -19.52
C ASP A 143 -11.17 -27.34 -19.79
N LEU A 144 -10.06 -27.24 -19.04
CA LEU A 144 -9.04 -26.21 -19.21
C LEU A 144 -7.91 -26.61 -20.17
N LEU A 145 -7.86 -27.87 -20.61
CA LEU A 145 -6.84 -28.36 -21.54
C LEU A 145 -7.23 -28.15 -23.02
N TYR A 146 -8.48 -27.75 -23.28
CA TYR A 146 -9.01 -27.51 -24.63
C TYR A 146 -9.09 -26.03 -25.04
N THR A 147 -8.72 -25.10 -24.17
CA THR A 147 -8.65 -23.67 -24.54
C THR A 147 -7.26 -23.34 -25.07
N SER A 148 -7.04 -23.54 -26.36
CA SER A 148 -5.88 -23.07 -27.14
C SER A 148 -6.32 -22.17 -28.28
#